data_AF-A0A2H0JCY3-F1
#
_entry.id   AF-A0A2H0JCY3-F1
#
_cell.length_a   1.000
_cell.length_b   1.000
_cell.length_c   1.000
_cell.angle_alpha   90.00
_cell.angle_beta   90.00
_cell.angle_gamma   90.00
#
_symmetry.space_group_name_H-M   'P 1'
#
loop_
_entity.id
_entity.type
_entity.pdbx_description
1 polymer ?
#
loop_
_entity_poly.entity_id
_entity_poly.type
_entity_poly.pdbx_seq_one_letter_code
_entity_poly.pdbx_strand_id
1 'polypeptide(L)'
;MLHIRVENDIKEQATQALTAMGLSVSDAVRLFLRRVVVDQAFPLELKVPNAQTRAAMEESRAMMATRRARFASANELFADLEKNSSK
;
A
#
# COMPACT_ATOMS: atom_id res chain seq x y z
N MET A 1 -26.89 -4.08 0.67
CA MET A 1 -26.26 -4.82 1.80
C MET A 1 -24.84 -5.19 1.41
N LEU A 2 -23.91 -5.12 2.35
CA LEU A 2 -22.52 -5.53 2.17
C LEU A 2 -22.30 -6.83 2.96
N HIS A 3 -21.88 -7.90 2.28
CA HIS A 3 -21.53 -9.16 2.93
C HIS A 3 -20.01 -9.32 2.92
N ILE A 4 -19.40 -9.39 4.10
CA ILE A 4 -17.96 -9.57 4.27
C ILE A 4 -17.74 -10.91 4.99
N ARG A 5 -16.90 -11.77 4.42
CA ARG A 5 -16.45 -12.99 5.08
C ARG A 5 -15.28 -12.65 5.99
N VAL A 6 -15.42 -13.01 7.27
CA VAL A 6 -14.41 -12.81 8.30
C VAL A 6 -14.42 -14.06 9.18
N GLU A 7 -13.26 -14.44 9.69
CA GLU A 7 -13.13 -15.52 10.67
C GLU A 7 -13.93 -15.18 11.94
N ASN A 8 -14.50 -16.20 12.58
CA ASN A 8 -15.45 -16.00 13.67
C ASN A 8 -14.80 -15.34 14.89
N ASP A 9 -13.58 -15.75 15.23
CA ASP A 9 -12.77 -15.21 16.32
C ASP A 9 -12.44 -13.73 16.10
N ILE A 10 -12.02 -13.35 14.89
CA ILE A 10 -11.75 -11.95 14.53
C ILE A 10 -13.04 -11.13 14.62
N LYS A 11 -14.16 -11.67 14.16
CA LYS A 11 -15.46 -10.98 14.24
C LYS A 11 -15.87 -10.72 15.69
N GLU A 12 -15.70 -11.70 16.58
CA GLU A 12 -16.01 -11.57 18.00
C GLU A 12 -15.12 -10.52 18.67
N GLN A 13 -13.80 -10.61 18.48
CA GLN A 13 -12.83 -9.65 19.05
C GLN A 13 -13.09 -8.22 18.55
N ALA A 14 -13.31 -8.05 17.24
CA ALA A 14 -13.63 -6.75 16.67
C ALA A 14 -14.95 -6.18 17.21
N THR A 15 -15.97 -7.03 17.39
CA THR A 15 -17.26 -6.60 17.94
C THR A 15 -17.11 -6.12 19.38
N GLN A 16 -16.37 -6.84 20.22
CA GLN A 16 -16.11 -6.43 21.60
C GLN A 16 -15.35 -5.11 21.65
N ALA A 17 -14.27 -4.99 20.88
CA ALA A 17 -13.45 -3.77 20.84
C ALA A 17 -14.26 -2.55 20.38
N LEU A 18 -15.03 -2.67 19.29
CA LEU A 18 -15.86 -1.58 18.77
C LEU A 18 -17.00 -1.21 19.72
N THR A 19 -17.62 -2.20 20.36
CA THR A 19 -18.68 -1.96 21.35
C THR A 19 -18.16 -1.18 22.55
N ALA A 20 -16.94 -1.49 23.02
CA ALA A 20 -16.28 -0.72 24.06
C ALA A 20 -16.03 0.76 23.67
N MET A 21 -15.95 1.05 22.37
CA MET A 21 -15.87 2.40 21.80
C MET A 21 -17.24 3.02 21.47
N GLY A 22 -18.35 2.32 21.74
CA GLY A 22 -19.71 2.78 21.42
C GLY A 22 -20.08 2.67 19.94
N LEU A 23 -19.39 1.82 19.17
CA LEU A 23 -19.61 1.64 17.74
C LEU A 23 -20.09 0.22 17.42
N SER A 24 -20.99 0.10 16.44
CA SER A 24 -21.27 -1.21 15.82
C SER A 24 -20.24 -1.51 14.73
N VAL A 25 -20.10 -2.79 14.36
CA VAL A 25 -19.28 -3.20 13.19
C VAL A 25 -19.72 -2.46 11.92
N SER A 26 -21.02 -2.26 11.75
CA SER A 26 -21.58 -1.54 10.61
C SER A 26 -21.16 -0.06 10.58
N ASP A 27 -21.03 0.58 11.74
CA ASP A 27 -20.58 1.98 11.84
C ASP A 27 -19.10 2.10 11.49
N ALA A 28 -18.27 1.19 12.01
CA ALA A 28 -16.85 1.13 11.69
C ALA A 28 -16.62 0.93 10.17
N VAL A 29 -17.35 0.01 9.55
CA VAL A 29 -17.27 -0.23 8.09
C VAL A 29 -17.72 0.99 7.29
N ARG A 30 -18.80 1.68 7.70
CA ARG A 30 -19.24 2.93 7.06
C ARG A 30 -18.18 4.03 7.16
N LEU A 31 -17.55 4.20 8.31
CA LEU A 31 -16.50 5.19 8.53
C LEU A 31 -15.28 4.89 7.66
N PHE A 32 -14.85 3.62 7.61
CA PHE A 32 -13.77 3.18 6.74
C PHE A 32 -14.04 3.53 5.27
N LEU A 33 -15.19 3.13 4.74
CA LEU A 33 -15.54 3.40 3.34
C LEU A 33 -15.64 4.90 3.05
N ARG A 34 -16.19 5.69 3.98
CA ARG A 34 -16.24 7.14 3.84
C ARG A 34 -14.83 7.75 3.79
N ARG A 35 -13.90 7.27 4.61
CA ARG A 35 -12.52 7.76 4.61
C ARG A 35 -11.80 7.43 3.29
N VAL A 36 -12.02 6.23 2.74
CA VAL A 36 -11.51 5.84 1.41
C VAL A 36 -12.02 6.82 0.33
N VAL A 37 -13.32 7.14 0.35
CA VAL A 37 -13.91 8.05 -0.65
C VAL A 37 -13.35 9.47 -0.52
N VAL A 38 -13.22 9.99 0.71
CA VAL A 38 -12.73 11.35 0.95
C VAL A 38 -11.26 11.51 0.59
N ASP A 39 -10.42 10.55 0.97
CA ASP A 39 -8.97 10.67 0.79
C ASP A 39 -8.47 10.13 -0.54
N GLN A 40 -9.31 9.38 -1.28
CA GLN A 40 -8.89 8.60 -2.44
C GLN A 40 -7.67 7.71 -2.14
N ALA A 41 -7.56 7.24 -0.90
CA ALA A 41 -6.43 6.48 -0.38
C ALA A 41 -6.90 5.44 0.64
N PHE A 42 -6.03 4.46 0.91
CA PHE A 42 -6.29 3.50 1.97
C PHE A 42 -6.13 4.17 3.35
N PRO A 43 -7.13 4.12 4.26
CA PRO A 43 -7.11 4.85 5.54
C PRO A 43 -6.07 4.39 6.57
N LEU A 44 -5.36 3.29 6.30
CA LEU A 44 -4.34 2.75 7.17
C LEU A 44 -2.99 2.80 6.45
N GLU A 45 -1.94 3.10 7.20
CA GLU A 45 -0.58 3.07 6.67
C GLU A 45 -0.19 1.63 6.29
N LEU A 46 0.10 1.40 5.00
CA LEU A 46 0.60 0.12 4.53
C LEU A 46 2.10 0.03 4.81
N LYS A 47 2.45 -0.47 6.01
CA LYS A 47 3.83 -0.46 6.52
C LYS A 47 4.78 -1.45 5.83
N VAL A 48 4.25 -2.53 5.25
CA VAL A 48 5.07 -3.59 4.65
C VAL A 48 4.92 -3.55 3.13
N PRO A 49 6.00 -3.23 2.38
CA PRO A 49 5.98 -3.31 0.93
C PRO A 49 5.65 -4.73 0.47
N ASN A 50 4.84 -4.85 -0.57
CA ASN A 50 4.52 -6.16 -1.16
C ASN A 50 5.77 -6.81 -1.78
N ALA A 51 5.66 -8.10 -2.15
CA ALA A 51 6.81 -8.87 -2.66
C ALA A 51 7.47 -8.20 -3.88
N GLN A 52 6.67 -7.68 -4.81
CA GLN A 52 7.15 -6.97 -6.00
C GLN A 52 7.94 -5.71 -5.63
N THR A 53 7.42 -4.89 -4.72
CA THR A 53 8.07 -3.67 -4.27
C THR A 53 9.38 -3.99 -3.56
N ARG A 54 9.42 -5.05 -2.73
CA ARG A 54 10.66 -5.50 -2.09
C ARG A 54 11.71 -5.94 -3.11
N ALA A 55 11.32 -6.71 -4.12
CA ALA A 55 12.23 -7.13 -5.19
C ALA A 55 12.81 -5.94 -5.96
N ALA A 56 11.96 -4.97 -6.33
CA ALA A 56 12.40 -3.74 -6.99
C ALA A 56 13.37 -2.91 -6.12
N MET A 57 13.14 -2.86 -4.80
CA MET A 57 14.05 -2.18 -3.87
C MET A 57 15.41 -2.90 -3.77
N GLU A 58 15.44 -4.23 -3.80
CA GLU A 58 16.67 -5.03 -3.81
C GLU A 58 17.46 -4.85 -5.11
N GLU A 59 16.76 -4.89 -6.25
CA GLU A 59 17.34 -4.61 -7.57
C GLU A 59 17.97 -3.21 -7.60
N SER A 60 17.22 -2.20 -7.16
CA SER A 60 17.71 -0.82 -7.07
C SER A 60 18.99 -0.71 -6.21
N ARG A 61 19.03 -1.37 -5.05
CA ARG A 61 20.22 -1.40 -4.18
C ARG A 61 21.42 -2.05 -4.87
N ALA A 62 21.22 -3.14 -5.61
CA ALA A 62 22.29 -3.79 -6.37
C ALA A 62 22.81 -2.90 -7.52
N MET A 63 21.92 -2.19 -8.23
CA MET A 63 22.29 -1.24 -9.28
C MET A 63 23.09 -0.04 -8.71
N MET A 64 22.70 0.45 -7.53
CA MET A 64 23.41 1.52 -6.84
C MET A 64 24.81 1.09 -6.39
N ALA A 65 24.96 -0.14 -5.89
CA ALA A 65 26.26 -0.69 -5.49
C ALA A 65 27.26 -0.79 -6.66
N THR A 66 26.77 -1.05 -7.87
CA THR A 66 27.60 -1.16 -9.10
C THR A 66 27.84 0.20 -9.78
N ARG A 67 27.40 1.32 -9.19
CA ARG A 67 27.55 2.71 -9.67
C ARG A 67 27.03 2.98 -11.09
N ARG A 68 26.17 2.12 -11.65
CA ARG A 68 25.63 2.30 -13.01
C ARG A 68 24.55 3.38 -13.14
N ALA A 69 23.99 3.86 -12.03
CA ALA A 69 22.78 4.69 -12.03
C ALA A 69 23.03 6.19 -11.73
N ARG A 70 24.21 6.73 -12.05
CA ARG A 70 24.47 8.17 -11.88
C ARG A 70 24.37 8.87 -13.23
N PHE A 71 23.50 9.87 -13.30
CA PHE A 71 23.30 10.72 -14.47
C PHE A 71 23.68 12.15 -14.11
N ALA A 72 24.27 12.89 -15.04
CA ALA A 72 24.68 14.28 -14.82
C ALA A 72 23.50 15.26 -14.97
N SER A 73 22.40 14.83 -15.61
CA SER A 73 21.19 15.63 -15.79
C SER A 73 19.92 14.77 -15.85
N ALA A 74 18.76 15.40 -15.63
CA ALA A 74 17.47 14.74 -15.81
C ALA A 74 17.25 14.23 -17.25
N ASN A 75 17.76 14.96 -18.25
CA ASN A 75 17.65 14.56 -19.65
C ASN A 75 18.38 13.24 -19.95
N GLU A 76 19.58 13.06 -19.38
CA GLU A 76 20.34 11.81 -19.51
C GLU A 76 19.61 10.63 -18.86
N LEU A 77 18.98 10.85 -17.70
CA LEU A 77 18.16 9.83 -17.03
C LEU A 77 16.96 9.42 -17.89
N PHE A 78 16.19 10.37 -18.42
CA PHE A 78 15.02 10.06 -19.25
C PHE A 78 15.39 9.32 -20.53
N ALA A 79 16.50 9.72 -21.19
CA ALA A 79 16.98 9.04 -22.40
C ALA A 79 17.38 7.58 -22.13
N ASP A 80 17.99 7.27 -20.98
CA ASP A 80 18.33 5.90 -20.60
C ASP A 80 17.08 5.07 -20.26
N LEU A 81 16.12 5.65 -19.52
CA LEU A 81 14.86 4.99 -19.19
C LEU A 81 14.04 4.63 -20.44
N GLU A 82 13.93 5.56 -21.40
CA GLU A 82 13.22 5.31 -22.67
C GLU A 82 13.89 4.19 -23.49
N LYS A 83 15.23 4.17 -23.54
CA LYS A 83 16.00 3.12 -24.22
C LYS A 83 15.84 1.74 -23.56
N ASN A 84 15.67 1.69 -22.24
CA ASN A 84 15.51 0.45 -21.49
C ASN A 84 14.05 0.01 -21.36
N SER A 85 13.08 0.91 -21.54
CA SER A 85 11.64 0.60 -21.49
C SER A 85 11.12 -0.14 -22.73
N SER A 86 11.90 -0.23 -23.82
CA SER A 86 11.50 -0.86 -25.08
C SER A 86 12.04 -2.29 -25.27
N LYS A 87 12.45 -2.97 -24.19
CA LYS A 87 12.96 -4.35 -24.21
C LYS A 87 12.08 -5.31 -23.43
#